data_AF-A0A177HMZ6-F1
#
_entry.id   AF-A0A177HMZ6-F1
#
_cell.length_a   1.000
_cell.length_b   1.000
_cell.length_c   1.000
_cell.angle_alpha   90.00
_cell.angle_beta   90.00
_cell.angle_gamma   90.00
#
_symmetry.space_group_name_H-M   'P 1'
#
loop_
_entity.id
_entity.type
_entity.pdbx_description
1 polymer ?
#
loop_
_entity_poly.entity_id
_entity_poly.type
_entity_poly.pdbx_seq_one_letter_code
_entity_poly.pdbx_strand_id
1 'polypeptide(L)'
;MANERVERFQQLTSDALAPLRIRPHVTDDTTGPVGTLRSAKPAKVLVTRIAGGPCTVLRTRSLIGSGDRELVKAALYGRGRAGVEQDGRQCLPAPGDLVV
;
A
#
# COMPACT_ATOMS: atom_id res chain seq x y z
N MET A 1 16.35 -11.97 6.00
CA MET A 1 16.05 -12.42 4.62
C MET A 1 14.61 -12.10 4.19
N ALA A 2 13.56 -12.79 4.63
CA ALA A 2 12.17 -12.45 4.26
C ALA A 2 11.64 -11.17 4.96
N ASN A 3 11.93 -11.04 6.26
CA ASN A 3 11.51 -9.89 7.07
C ASN A 3 12.08 -8.55 6.55
N GLU A 4 13.35 -8.53 6.17
CA GLU A 4 14.02 -7.34 5.60
C GLU A 4 13.39 -6.88 4.28
N ARG A 5 12.91 -7.82 3.43
CA ARG A 5 12.19 -7.46 2.19
C ARG A 5 10.84 -6.81 2.50
N VAL A 6 10.12 -7.31 3.52
CA VAL A 6 8.86 -6.72 3.98
C VAL A 6 9.11 -5.32 4.54
N GLU A 7 10.11 -5.18 5.40
CA GLU A 7 10.50 -3.90 6.01
C GLU A 7 10.87 -2.87 4.94
N ARG A 8 11.68 -3.26 3.95
CA ARG A 8 12.05 -2.38 2.84
C ARG A 8 10.83 -1.97 2.01
N PHE A 9 9.94 -2.90 1.68
CA PHE A 9 8.72 -2.58 0.91
C PHE A 9 7.77 -1.68 1.71
N GLN A 10 7.63 -1.92 3.01
CA GLN A 10 6.87 -1.08 3.93
C GLN A 10 7.45 0.33 4.01
N GLN A 11 8.78 0.46 4.13
CA GLN A 11 9.46 1.75 4.17
C GLN A 11 9.22 2.53 2.89
N LEU A 12 9.48 1.91 1.73
CA LEU A 12 9.27 2.54 0.41
C LEU A 12 7.82 3.00 0.21
N THR A 13 6.84 2.18 0.63
CA THR A 13 5.42 2.52 0.50
C THR A 13 5.01 3.62 1.49
N SER A 14 5.57 3.62 2.70
CA SER A 14 5.34 4.67 3.71
C SER A 14 5.91 6.01 3.27
N ASP A 15 7.12 6.02 2.71
CA ASP A 15 7.80 7.23 2.23
C ASP A 15 7.11 7.84 1.00
N ALA A 16 6.54 7.00 0.15
CA ALA A 16 5.79 7.43 -1.01
C ALA A 16 4.42 8.02 -0.60
N LEU A 17 3.67 7.29 0.23
CA LEU A 17 2.29 7.60 0.56
C LEU A 17 2.20 8.27 1.94
N ALA A 18 1.95 7.47 2.97
CA ALA A 18 1.87 7.88 4.37
C ALA A 18 2.28 6.70 5.26
N PRO A 19 2.67 6.94 6.53
CA PRO A 19 3.09 5.87 7.44
C PRO A 19 2.07 4.72 7.50
N LEU A 20 2.53 3.50 7.23
CA LEU A 20 1.68 2.31 7.20
C LEU A 20 2.43 1.05 7.64
N ARG A 21 1.67 -0.01 7.91
CA ARG A 21 2.18 -1.35 8.19
C ARG A 21 1.72 -2.34 7.14
N ILE A 22 2.62 -3.25 6.76
CA ILE A 22 2.33 -4.32 5.79
C ILE A 22 2.54 -5.66 6.47
N ARG A 23 1.54 -6.54 6.38
CA ARG A 23 1.59 -7.93 6.87
C ARG A 23 1.27 -8.89 5.72
N PRO A 24 2.26 -9.61 5.15
CA PRO A 24 2.01 -10.63 4.14
C PRO A 24 1.11 -11.75 4.66
N HIS A 25 0.25 -12.33 3.82
CA HIS A 25 -0.60 -13.47 4.19
C HIS A 25 0.10 -14.82 4.09
N VAL A 26 1.15 -14.91 3.27
CA VAL A 26 1.94 -16.14 3.11
C VAL A 26 3.34 -15.89 3.66
N THR A 27 3.76 -16.70 4.64
CA THR A 27 5.07 -16.66 5.29
C THR A 27 6.08 -17.62 4.67
N ASP A 28 5.68 -18.43 3.69
CA ASP A 28 6.57 -19.41 3.10
C ASP A 28 7.70 -18.72 2.33
N ASP A 29 8.91 -19.19 2.61
CA ASP A 29 10.23 -18.59 2.35
C ASP A 29 10.61 -18.51 0.85
N THR A 30 9.59 -18.44 0.00
CA THR A 30 9.76 -18.26 -1.43
C THR A 30 10.44 -16.91 -1.69
N THR A 31 11.53 -16.99 -2.44
CA THR A 31 12.51 -15.96 -2.78
C THR A 31 11.96 -14.75 -3.57
N GLY A 32 10.63 -14.61 -3.66
CA GLY A 32 9.95 -13.53 -4.36
C GLY A 32 9.93 -12.20 -3.60
N PRO A 33 9.86 -11.06 -4.32
CA PRO A 33 9.61 -9.76 -3.70
C PRO A 33 8.19 -9.70 -3.13
N VAL A 34 8.06 -9.24 -1.88
CA VAL A 34 6.78 -8.96 -1.18
C VAL A 34 5.89 -8.07 -2.03
N GLY A 35 6.52 -7.10 -2.70
CA GLY A 35 5.93 -6.27 -3.72
C GLY A 35 6.97 -5.40 -4.42
N THR A 36 6.52 -4.67 -5.41
CA THR A 36 7.30 -3.66 -6.13
C THR A 36 6.52 -2.35 -6.11
N LEU A 37 7.26 -1.25 -5.99
CA LEU A 37 6.73 0.10 -6.12
C LEU A 37 7.59 0.83 -7.15
N ARG A 38 6.95 1.37 -8.18
CA ARG A 38 7.57 2.33 -9.10
C ARG A 38 6.84 3.64 -8.96
N SER A 39 7.57 4.74 -8.91
CA SER A 39 6.98 6.07 -8.75
C SER A 39 7.52 7.05 -9.77
N ALA A 40 6.67 8.02 -10.12
CA ALA A 40 7.03 9.21 -10.85
C ALA A 40 6.32 10.40 -10.20
N LYS A 41 6.94 11.58 -10.23
CA LYS A 41 6.38 12.80 -9.65
C LYS A 41 6.26 13.92 -10.69
N PRO A 42 5.27 13.85 -11.61
CA PRO A 42 4.96 14.98 -12.47
C PRO A 42 4.41 16.14 -11.64
N ALA A 43 5.18 17.23 -11.56
CA ALA A 43 4.85 18.42 -10.78
C ALA A 43 4.47 18.08 -9.31
N LYS A 44 3.22 18.34 -8.92
CA LYS A 44 2.73 18.13 -7.55
C LYS A 44 2.03 16.78 -7.35
N VAL A 45 1.91 15.96 -8.40
CA VAL A 45 1.22 14.66 -8.34
C VAL A 45 2.25 13.55 -8.19
N LEU A 46 2.05 12.67 -7.20
CA LEU A 46 2.80 11.42 -7.08
C LEU A 46 2.00 10.30 -7.73
N VAL A 47 2.54 9.73 -8.80
CA VAL A 47 1.97 8.54 -9.44
C VAL A 47 2.78 7.33 -9.01
N THR A 48 2.13 6.34 -8.41
CA THR A 48 2.76 5.08 -8.01
C THR A 48 2.09 3.90 -8.70
N ARG A 49 2.90 2.97 -9.18
CA ARG A 49 2.46 1.63 -9.59
C ARG A 49 2.93 0.65 -8.53
N ILE A 50 1.99 0.02 -7.86
CA ILE A 50 2.24 -0.94 -6.79
C ILE A 50 1.73 -2.30 -7.25
N ALA A 51 2.55 -3.33 -7.06
CA ALA A 51 2.18 -4.73 -7.28
C ALA A 51 2.77 -5.57 -6.15
N GLY A 52 2.06 -6.60 -5.69
CA GLY A 52 2.54 -7.45 -4.60
C GLY A 52 1.66 -8.68 -4.42
N GLY A 53 2.10 -9.58 -3.56
CA GLY A 53 1.33 -10.74 -3.15
C GLY A 53 0.20 -10.39 -2.17
N PRO A 54 -0.66 -11.36 -1.81
CA PRO A 54 -1.69 -11.18 -0.79
C PRO A 54 -1.09 -10.67 0.53
N CYS A 55 -1.58 -9.53 0.99
CA CYS A 55 -1.14 -8.90 2.23
C CYS A 55 -2.24 -8.02 2.83
N THR A 56 -2.13 -7.75 4.12
CA THR A 56 -2.90 -6.72 4.80
C THR A 56 -2.05 -5.46 4.92
N VAL A 57 -2.62 -4.32 4.54
CA VAL A 57 -2.02 -2.99 4.72
C VAL A 57 -2.87 -2.22 5.73
N LEU A 58 -2.23 -1.66 6.76
CA LEU A 58 -2.92 -0.93 7.82
C LEU A 58 -2.28 0.43 8.06
N ARG A 59 -3.12 1.47 8.17
CA ARG A 59 -2.74 2.77 8.72
C ARG A 59 -3.67 3.06 9.90
N THR A 60 -3.19 2.72 11.10
CA THR A 60 -3.93 2.93 12.35
C THR A 60 -3.84 4.38 12.79
N ARG A 61 -4.75 4.82 13.69
CA ARG A 61 -4.70 6.17 14.29
C ARG A 61 -3.34 6.53 14.88
N SER A 62 -2.65 5.58 15.51
CA SER A 62 -1.32 5.79 16.09
C SER A 62 -0.21 6.09 15.07
N LEU A 63 -0.44 5.81 13.78
CA LEU A 63 0.48 6.13 12.70
C LEU A 63 0.17 7.46 12.02
N ILE A 64 -0.94 8.10 12.39
CA ILE A 64 -1.35 9.39 11.84
C ILE A 64 -0.72 10.48 12.70
N GLY A 65 0.12 11.32 12.10
CA GLY A 65 0.87 12.34 12.80
C GLY A 65 0.88 13.69 12.07
N SER A 66 1.27 14.74 12.78
CA SER A 66 1.37 16.11 12.22
C SER A 66 2.46 16.27 11.15
N GLY A 67 3.39 15.32 11.04
CA GLY A 67 4.38 15.28 9.96
C GLY A 67 3.91 14.60 8.68
N ASP A 68 2.67 14.09 8.66
CA ASP A 68 2.12 13.45 7.48
C ASP A 68 1.94 14.46 6.34
N ARG A 69 2.22 14.01 5.12
CA ARG A 69 1.96 14.83 3.95
C ARG A 69 0.46 15.03 3.77
N GLU A 70 0.07 16.26 3.44
CA GLU A 70 -1.28 16.57 2.97
C GLU A 70 -1.46 15.98 1.56
N LEU A 71 -2.20 14.88 1.48
CA LEU A 71 -2.39 14.11 0.26
C LEU A 71 -3.85 13.69 0.14
N VAL A 72 -4.39 13.74 -1.08
CA VAL A 72 -5.54 12.93 -1.47
C VAL A 72 -5.00 11.72 -2.21
N LYS A 73 -5.30 10.52 -1.71
CA LYS A 73 -4.87 9.26 -2.33
C LYS A 73 -6.01 8.71 -3.17
N ALA A 74 -5.79 8.53 -4.46
CA ALA A 74 -6.68 7.77 -5.33
C ALA A 74 -5.97 6.50 -5.81
N ALA A 75 -6.62 5.35 -5.70
CA ALA A 75 -6.08 4.05 -6.09
C ALA A 75 -6.98 3.37 -7.12
N LEU A 76 -6.45 3.16 -8.32
CA LEU A 76 -7.09 2.36 -9.37
C LEU A 76 -6.62 0.91 -9.26
N TYR A 77 -7.56 -0.01 -9.07
CA TYR A 77 -7.25 -1.43 -9.00
C TYR A 77 -7.09 -2.00 -10.41
N GLY A 78 -5.88 -2.40 -10.78
CA GLY A 78 -5.60 -2.89 -12.14
C GLY A 78 -5.86 -4.39 -12.32
N ARG A 79 -5.58 -5.20 -11.28
CA ARG A 79 -5.72 -6.68 -11.27
C ARG A 79 -5.88 -7.16 -9.83
N GLY A 80 -6.38 -8.39 -9.67
CA GLY A 80 -6.59 -9.00 -8.35
C GLY A 80 -7.88 -8.51 -7.67
N ARG A 81 -7.99 -8.76 -6.37
CA ARG A 81 -9.07 -8.26 -5.51
C ARG A 81 -8.49 -7.71 -4.23
N ALA A 82 -9.17 -6.73 -3.65
CA ALA A 82 -8.86 -6.21 -2.33
C ALA A 82 -10.15 -5.99 -1.54
N GLY A 83 -10.01 -5.98 -0.22
CA GLY A 83 -10.99 -5.36 0.67
C GLY A 83 -10.41 -4.06 1.20
N VAL A 84 -11.24 -3.03 1.26
CA VAL A 84 -10.90 -1.75 1.90
C VAL A 84 -11.92 -1.51 3.00
N GLU A 85 -11.42 -1.15 4.17
CA GLU A 85 -12.23 -0.73 5.30
C GLU A 85 -11.75 0.62 5.82
N GLN A 86 -12.69 1.53 6.08
CA GLN A 86 -12.44 2.81 6.75
C GLN A 86 -13.71 3.28 7.46
N ASP A 87 -13.58 3.75 8.70
CA ASP A 87 -14.71 4.24 9.53
C ASP A 87 -15.91 3.27 9.57
N GLY A 88 -15.62 1.97 9.70
CA GLY A 88 -16.64 0.91 9.75
C GLY A 88 -17.35 0.66 8.42
N ARG A 89 -16.96 1.33 7.34
CA ARG A 89 -17.45 1.09 5.98
C ARG A 89 -16.49 0.21 5.23
N GLN A 90 -17.03 -0.72 4.44
CA GLN A 90 -16.24 -1.66 3.66
C GLN A 90 -16.61 -1.63 2.18
N CYS A 91 -15.63 -1.85 1.32
CA CYS A 91 -15.85 -2.12 -0.09
C CYS A 91 -14.87 -3.19 -0.63
N LEU A 92 -15.27 -3.83 -1.73
CA LEU A 92 -14.51 -4.87 -2.42
C LEU A 92 -14.22 -4.44 -3.87
N PRO A 93 -13.26 -3.53 -4.11
CA PRO A 93 -12.94 -3.05 -5.45
C PRO A 93 -12.52 -4.21 -6.37
N ALA A 94 -13.10 -4.22 -7.57
CA ALA A 94 -12.72 -5.06 -8.69
C ALA A 94 -11.72 -4.34 -9.61
N PRO A 95 -11.08 -5.06 -10.55
CA PRO A 95 -10.28 -4.41 -11.58
C PRO A 95 -11.08 -3.36 -12.35
N GLY A 96 -10.56 -2.13 -12.43
CA GLY A 96 -11.23 -0.96 -13.01
C GLY A 96 -11.80 0.00 -11.98
N ASP A 97 -11.98 -0.42 -10.73
CA ASP A 97 -12.55 0.42 -9.68
C ASP A 97 -11.52 1.38 -9.08
N LEU A 98 -12.01 2.56 -8.71
CA LEU A 98 -11.25 3.59 -8.02
C LEU A 98 -11.68 3.68 -6.55
N VAL A 99 -10.71 3.76 -5.64
CA VAL A 99 -10.93 4.08 -4.21
C VAL A 99 -10.22 5.39 -3.89
N VAL A 100 -10.92 6.30 -3.20
CA VAL A 100 -10.43 7.62 -2.77
C VAL A 100 -10.68 7.79 -1.27
#